data_AF-A0A6N1AJ99-F1
#
_entry.id   AF-A0A6N1AJ99-F1
#
_cell.length_a   1.000
_cell.length_b   1.000
_cell.length_c   1.000
_cell.angle_alpha   90.00
_cell.angle_beta   90.00
_cell.angle_gamma   90.00
#
_symmetry.space_group_name_H-M   'P 1'
#
loop_
_entity.id
_entity.type
_entity.pdbx_description
1 polymer ?
#
loop_
_entity_poly.entity_id
_entity_poly.type
_entity_poly.pdbx_seq_one_letter_code
_entity_poly.pdbx_strand_id
1 'polypeptide(L)'
;MSTRMEHGLRTLVLALYDEAALTAAAKGLTGLLAERAALCEAASLASVTARRAVSEEEVLRLVLSARRLQRLGGTRDDRPVLVPGLASIPPVHRAAEAMKPRRGRLALWAMRSLARNPSAPLI
;
A
#
# COMPACT_ATOMS: atom_id res chain seq x y z
N MET A 1 -15.82 17.44 11.34
CA MET A 1 -15.24 17.35 9.97
C MET A 1 -16.11 16.41 9.15
N SER A 2 -16.20 16.58 7.83
CA SER A 2 -17.06 15.73 7.00
C SER A 2 -16.50 14.30 6.96
N THR A 3 -17.33 13.29 7.25
CA THR A 3 -16.97 11.86 7.25
C THR A 3 -16.36 11.40 5.93
N ARG A 4 -16.70 12.05 4.83
CA ARG A 4 -16.13 11.80 3.50
C ARG A 4 -14.66 12.16 3.41
N MET A 5 -14.25 13.24 4.07
CA MET A 5 -12.86 13.73 4.03
C MET A 5 -11.94 12.83 4.87
N GLU A 6 -12.42 12.35 6.01
CA GLU A 6 -11.72 11.37 6.85
C GLU A 6 -11.55 10.03 6.13
N HIS A 7 -12.58 9.59 5.39
CA HIS A 7 -12.48 8.39 4.56
C HIS A 7 -11.47 8.56 3.42
N GLY A 8 -11.46 9.71 2.76
CA GLY A 8 -10.47 10.03 1.73
C GLY A 8 -9.03 9.99 2.25
N LEU A 9 -8.78 10.60 3.41
CA LEU A 9 -7.47 10.58 4.06
C LEU A 9 -7.04 9.15 4.39
N ARG A 10 -7.94 8.35 4.97
CA ARG A 10 -7.66 6.96 5.30
C ARG A 10 -7.25 6.16 4.07
N THR A 11 -7.98 6.28 2.96
CA THR A 11 -7.68 5.55 1.72
C THR A 11 -6.34 5.99 1.13
N LEU A 12 -6.06 7.29 1.14
CA LEU A 12 -4.77 7.83 0.70
C LEU A 12 -3.61 7.28 1.54
N VAL A 13 -3.71 7.36 2.86
CA VAL A 13 -2.67 6.90 3.78
C VAL A 13 -2.37 5.41 3.61
N LEU A 14 -3.41 4.58 3.41
CA LEU A 14 -3.22 3.14 3.19
C LEU A 14 -2.51 2.86 1.87
N ALA A 15 -2.89 3.56 0.78
CA ALA A 15 -2.23 3.39 -0.51
C ALA A 15 -0.75 3.80 -0.47
N LEU A 16 -0.45 4.94 0.17
CA LEU A 16 0.93 5.42 0.36
C LEU A 16 1.76 4.47 1.23
N TYR A 17 1.16 3.92 2.28
CA TYR A 17 1.84 2.95 3.14
C TYR A 17 2.19 1.66 2.38
N ASP A 18 1.27 1.12 1.58
CA ASP A 18 1.51 -0.10 0.80
C ASP A 18 2.62 0.11 -0.24
N GLU A 19 2.63 1.26 -0.91
CA GLU A 19 3.69 1.62 -1.87
C GLU A 19 5.06 1.82 -1.19
N ALA A 20 5.07 2.49 -0.04
CA ALA A 20 6.29 2.69 0.74
C ALA A 20 6.82 1.35 1.32
N ALA A 21 5.96 0.44 1.73
CA ALA A 21 6.34 -0.90 2.19
C ALA A 21 6.95 -1.75 1.06
N LEU A 22 6.37 -1.69 -0.14
CA LEU A 22 6.96 -2.34 -1.33
C LEU A 22 8.31 -1.74 -1.69
N THR A 23 8.45 -0.42 -1.56
CA THR A 23 9.70 0.30 -1.81
C THR A 23 10.77 -0.07 -0.78
N ALA A 24 10.40 -0.16 0.50
CA ALA A 24 11.29 -0.60 1.57
C ALA A 24 11.77 -2.04 1.34
N ALA A 25 10.87 -2.95 0.94
CA ALA A 25 11.22 -4.32 0.58
C ALA A 25 12.15 -4.38 -0.63
N ALA A 26 11.93 -3.55 -1.66
CA ALA A 26 12.82 -3.43 -2.81
C ALA A 26 14.22 -2.87 -2.43
N LYS A 27 14.29 -2.02 -1.41
CA LYS A 27 15.54 -1.52 -0.81
C LYS A 27 16.22 -2.56 0.10
N GLY A 28 15.64 -3.75 0.28
CA GLY A 28 16.17 -4.79 1.16
C GLY A 28 15.96 -4.52 2.65
N LEU A 29 15.12 -3.55 3.02
CA LEU A 29 14.73 -3.33 4.41
C LEU A 29 13.71 -4.41 4.80
N THR A 30 13.92 -5.04 5.95
CA THR A 30 13.03 -6.09 6.47
C THR A 30 12.65 -5.83 7.92
N GLY A 31 11.50 -6.37 8.35
CA GLY A 31 11.02 -6.26 9.72
C GLY A 31 10.72 -4.83 10.15
N LEU A 32 11.08 -4.47 11.39
CA LEU A 32 10.73 -3.18 11.99
C LEU A 32 11.34 -1.96 11.26
N LEU A 33 12.50 -2.12 10.63
CA LEU A 33 13.13 -1.04 9.86
C LEU A 33 12.34 -0.72 8.60
N ALA A 34 11.82 -1.74 7.92
CA ALA A 34 10.95 -1.55 6.77
C ALA A 34 9.64 -0.88 7.16
N GLU A 35 9.05 -1.32 8.26
CA GLU A 35 7.81 -0.72 8.78
C GLU A 35 8.00 0.74 9.17
N ARG A 36 9.06 1.08 9.90
CA ARG A 36 9.35 2.47 10.27
C ARG A 36 9.62 3.35 9.05
N ALA A 37 10.37 2.85 8.08
CA ALA A 37 10.61 3.57 6.82
C ALA A 37 9.29 3.84 6.08
N ALA A 38 8.42 2.84 5.97
CA ALA A 38 7.12 2.97 5.32
C ALA A 38 6.19 3.95 6.05
N LEU A 39 6.17 3.95 7.38
CA LEU A 39 5.38 4.89 8.18
C LEU A 39 5.86 6.34 8.00
N CYS A 40 7.18 6.55 8.02
CA CYS A 40 7.77 7.88 7.88
C CYS A 40 7.53 8.45 6.47
N GLU A 41 7.77 7.66 5.41
CA GLU A 41 7.51 8.08 4.03
C GLU A 41 6.00 8.36 3.82
N ALA A 42 5.11 7.49 4.31
CA ALA A 42 3.67 7.68 4.20
C ALA A 42 3.19 8.94 4.95
N ALA A 43 3.71 9.22 6.15
CA ALA A 43 3.36 10.42 6.92
C ALA A 43 3.82 11.70 6.21
N SER A 44 5.04 11.69 5.64
CA SER A 44 5.59 12.82 4.89
C SER A 44 4.75 13.12 3.65
N LEU A 45 4.46 12.10 2.84
CA LEU A 45 3.68 12.25 1.61
C LEU A 45 2.22 12.62 1.91
N ALA A 46 1.60 11.97 2.89
CA ALA A 46 0.24 12.28 3.29
C ALA A 46 0.12 13.72 3.83
N SER A 47 1.13 14.22 4.54
CA SER A 47 1.10 15.60 5.05
C SER A 47 1.06 16.64 3.93
N VAL A 48 1.84 16.40 2.86
CA VAL A 48 1.85 17.25 1.67
C VAL A 48 0.50 17.19 0.94
N THR A 49 -0.01 15.99 0.71
CA THR A 49 -1.27 15.82 -0.04
C THR A 49 -2.49 16.33 0.74
N ALA A 50 -2.55 16.09 2.04
CA ALA A 50 -3.63 16.52 2.92
C ALA A 50 -3.53 17.99 3.34
N ARG A 51 -2.43 18.68 3.00
CA ARG A 51 -2.12 20.05 3.43
C ARG A 51 -2.28 20.25 4.94
N ARG A 52 -1.91 19.22 5.70
CA ARG A 52 -2.03 19.14 7.17
C ARG A 52 -0.90 18.26 7.68
N ALA A 53 -0.37 18.55 8.87
CA ALA A 53 0.56 17.65 9.54
C ALA A 53 -0.12 16.30 9.88
N VAL A 54 0.39 15.22 9.31
CA VAL A 54 0.00 13.84 9.61
C VAL A 54 1.16 13.19 10.34
N SER A 55 0.93 12.69 11.55
CA SER A 55 1.99 12.06 12.34
C SER A 55 2.17 10.57 12.00
N GLU A 56 3.33 10.01 12.31
CA GLU A 56 3.58 8.58 12.11
C GLU A 56 2.63 7.70 12.94
N GLU A 57 2.27 8.14 14.15
CA GLU A 57 1.30 7.44 15.01
C GLU A 57 -0.11 7.47 14.40
N GLU A 58 -0.48 8.56 13.74
CA GLU A 58 -1.76 8.68 13.03
C GLU A 58 -1.82 7.68 11.87
N VAL A 59 -0.75 7.60 11.07
CA VAL A 59 -0.62 6.59 10.00
C VAL A 59 -0.71 5.18 10.57
N LEU A 60 0.04 4.89 11.64
CA LEU A 60 0.04 3.57 12.26
C LEU A 60 -1.36 3.17 12.76
N ARG A 61 -2.09 4.09 13.42
CA ARG A 61 -3.47 3.84 13.86
C ARG A 61 -4.40 3.54 12.69
N LEU A 62 -4.28 4.30 11.59
CA LEU A 62 -5.07 4.07 10.39
C LEU A 62 -4.78 2.68 9.79
N VAL A 63 -3.50 2.31 9.65
CA VAL A 63 -3.09 0.99 9.15
C VAL A 63 -3.62 -0.13 10.05
N LEU A 64 -3.44 -0.03 11.37
CA LEU A 64 -3.94 -1.03 12.31
C LEU A 64 -5.48 -1.13 12.31
N SER A 65 -6.18 0.00 12.21
CA SER A 65 -7.64 0.02 12.11
C SER A 65 -8.13 -0.63 10.81
N ALA A 66 -7.43 -0.43 9.69
CA ALA A 66 -7.75 -1.06 8.42
C ALA A 66 -7.53 -2.56 8.47
N ARG A 67 -6.40 -3.01 9.02
CA ARG A 67 -6.14 -4.44 9.26
C ARG A 67 -7.20 -5.06 10.18
N ARG A 68 -7.64 -4.35 11.22
CA ARG A 68 -8.71 -4.82 12.11
C ARG A 68 -10.04 -4.96 11.36
N LEU A 69 -10.41 -4.00 10.53
CA LEU A 69 -11.62 -4.09 9.71
C LEU A 69 -11.55 -5.23 8.70
N GLN A 70 -10.40 -5.46 8.05
CA GLN A 70 -10.20 -6.60 7.15
C GLN A 70 -10.37 -7.94 7.90
N ARG A 71 -9.83 -8.06 9.12
CA ARG A 71 -9.99 -9.26 9.96
C ARG A 71 -11.44 -9.51 10.36
N LEU A 72 -12.20 -8.45 10.66
CA LEU A 72 -13.61 -8.56 11.06
C LEU A 72 -14.56 -8.73 9.87
N GLY A 73 -14.22 -8.17 8.73
CA GLY A 73 -15.06 -8.16 7.53
C GLY A 73 -15.02 -9.45 6.73
N GLY A 74 -14.11 -10.39 7.03
CA GLY A 74 -13.98 -11.66 6.30
C GLY A 74 -13.74 -11.48 4.79
N THR A 75 -13.42 -10.27 4.33
CA THR A 75 -13.17 -9.95 2.93
C THR A 75 -11.79 -10.47 2.56
N ARG A 76 -11.81 -11.73 2.10
CA ARG A 76 -10.74 -12.43 1.44
C ARG A 76 -10.51 -11.76 0.07
N ASP A 77 -9.88 -10.59 0.08
CA ASP A 77 -9.19 -10.12 -1.11
C ASP A 77 -7.92 -10.96 -1.23
N ASP A 78 -7.80 -11.70 -2.33
CA ASP A 78 -6.62 -12.48 -2.73
C ASP A 78 -5.45 -11.54 -3.12
N ARG A 79 -5.05 -10.67 -2.19
CA ARG A 79 -3.85 -9.85 -2.29
C ARG A 79 -2.84 -10.37 -1.27
N PRO A 80 -1.63 -10.77 -1.68
CA PRO A 80 -0.65 -11.29 -0.74
C PRO A 80 -0.31 -10.18 0.25
N VAL A 81 -0.78 -10.36 1.48
CA VAL A 81 -0.46 -9.53 2.64
C VAL A 81 1.02 -9.69 2.91
N LEU A 82 1.83 -8.81 2.34
CA LEU A 82 3.24 -8.67 2.67
C LEU A 82 3.34 -7.94 4.01
N VAL A 83 3.07 -8.66 5.10
CA VAL A 83 3.87 -8.79 6.33
C VAL A 83 3.13 -9.81 7.20
N PRO A 84 3.59 -11.08 7.23
CA PRO A 84 3.20 -12.07 8.21
C PRO A 84 4.08 -11.93 9.45
N GLY A 85 3.50 -11.54 10.58
CA GLY A 85 4.13 -11.61 11.90
C GLY A 85 3.28 -12.45 12.83
N LEU A 86 3.69 -13.70 13.04
CA LEU A 86 3.14 -14.75 13.91
C LEU A 86 2.07 -15.68 13.30
N ALA A 87 2.49 -16.52 12.36
CA ALA A 87 1.99 -17.89 12.30
C ALA A 87 3.11 -18.80 11.79
N SER A 88 3.74 -19.53 12.71
CA SER A 88 4.60 -20.67 12.43
C SER A 88 3.85 -21.72 11.63
N ILE A 89 4.35 -22.11 10.46
CA ILE A 89 4.36 -23.46 9.85
C ILE A 89 5.17 -23.34 8.53
N PRO A 90 6.16 -24.22 8.25
CA PRO A 90 6.81 -24.27 6.94
C PRO A 90 5.93 -25.05 5.95
N PRO A 91 6.03 -24.76 4.64
CA PRO A 91 6.54 -25.82 3.79
C PRO A 91 7.56 -25.34 2.76
N VAL A 92 8.52 -26.24 2.58
CA VAL A 92 9.47 -26.34 1.48
C VAL A 92 8.73 -26.23 0.14
N HIS A 93 9.08 -25.26 -0.71
CA HIS A 93 9.28 -25.49 -2.14
C HIS A 93 10.13 -24.39 -2.79
N ARG A 94 11.39 -24.78 -2.97
CA ARG A 94 12.40 -24.32 -3.92
C ARG A 94 11.82 -24.01 -5.31
N ALA A 95 11.88 -22.74 -5.74
CA ALA A 95 12.15 -22.33 -7.13
C ALA A 95 12.32 -20.81 -7.19
N ALA A 96 13.56 -20.36 -7.05
CA ALA A 96 13.98 -19.10 -7.63
C ALA A 96 14.06 -19.31 -9.15
N GLU A 97 13.15 -18.69 -9.92
CA GLU A 97 13.43 -18.36 -11.31
C GLU A 97 12.99 -16.93 -11.61
N ALA A 98 13.97 -16.17 -12.08
CA ALA A 98 13.92 -14.76 -12.44
C ALA A 98 12.74 -14.40 -13.36
N MET A 99 11.71 -13.73 -12.83
CA MET A 99 10.79 -12.98 -13.68
C MET A 99 11.23 -11.52 -13.73
N LYS A 100 12.09 -11.22 -14.71
CA LYS A 100 12.29 -9.85 -15.22
C LYS A 100 10.91 -9.20 -15.42
N PRO A 101 10.63 -8.01 -14.87
CA PRO A 101 9.35 -7.35 -15.11
C PRO A 101 9.31 -6.99 -16.60
N ARG A 102 8.46 -7.68 -17.37
CA ARG A 102 8.17 -7.33 -18.76
C ARG A 102 7.46 -5.97 -18.75
N ARG A 103 8.26 -4.90 -18.89
CA ARG A 103 7.88 -3.47 -18.92
C ARG A 103 6.66 -3.15 -19.80
N GLY A 104 6.27 -4.03 -20.72
CA GLY A 104 5.09 -3.87 -21.58
C GLY A 104 3.73 -4.10 -20.90
N ARG A 105 3.62 -4.88 -19.81
CA ARG A 105 2.29 -5.16 -19.20
C ARG A 105 1.70 -3.95 -18.45
N LEU A 106 2.56 -3.13 -17.86
CA LEU A 106 2.16 -1.91 -17.14
C LEU A 106 1.61 -0.85 -18.11
N ALA A 107 2.28 -0.67 -19.26
CA ALA A 107 1.78 0.18 -20.34
C ALA A 107 0.43 -0.32 -20.90
N LEU A 108 0.25 -1.63 -21.02
CA LEU A 108 -1.01 -2.23 -21.49
C LEU A 108 -2.16 -2.03 -20.49
N TRP A 109 -1.87 -2.07 -19.19
CA TRP A 109 -2.84 -1.73 -18.14
C TRP A 109 -3.19 -0.24 -18.12
N ALA A 110 -2.20 0.64 -18.26
CA ALA A 110 -2.41 2.09 -18.34
C ALA A 110 -3.25 2.47 -19.58
N MET A 111 -2.92 1.91 -20.75
CA MET A 111 -3.68 2.15 -21.99
C MET A 111 -5.12 1.60 -21.91
N ARG A 112 -5.33 0.44 -21.28
CA ARG A 112 -6.67 -0.14 -21.11
C ARG A 112 -7.55 0.66 -20.13
N SER A 113 -6.94 1.35 -19.16
CA SER A 113 -7.64 2.29 -18.28
C SER A 113 -8.03 3.58 -19.02
N LEU A 114 -7.14 4.13 -19.84
CA LEU A 114 -7.39 5.29 -20.70
C LEU A 114 -8.51 5.03 -21.72
N ALA A 115 -8.55 3.84 -22.31
CA ALA A 115 -9.59 3.46 -23.27
C ALA A 115 -11.00 3.36 -22.66
N ARG A 116 -11.12 3.20 -21.33
CA ARG A 116 -12.42 3.14 -20.64
C ARG A 116 -12.97 4.50 -20.21
N ASN A 117 -12.14 5.55 -20.20
CA ASN A 117 -12.53 6.90 -19.82
C ASN A 117 -12.00 7.92 -20.85
N PRO A 118 -12.62 8.07 -22.03
CA PRO A 118 -12.13 8.94 -23.10
C PRO A 118 -12.31 10.46 -22.84
N SER A 119 -12.60 10.90 -21.62
CA SER A 119 -13.01 12.29 -21.33
C SER A 119 -12.37 12.90 -20.08
N ALA A 120 -11.07 12.69 -19.88
CA ALA A 120 -10.30 13.50 -18.93
C ALA A 120 -9.48 14.53 -19.72
N PRO A 121 -9.94 15.79 -19.85
CA PRO A 121 -9.14 16.85 -20.46
C PRO A 121 -7.90 17.09 -19.59
N LEU A 122 -6.73 17.04 -20.21
CA LEU A 122 -5.49 17.54 -19.65
C LEU A 122 -5.56 19.07 -19.63
N ILE A 123 -5.82 19.63 -18.45
CA ILE A 123 -5.40 20.98 -18.06
C ILE A 123 -4.59 20.81 -16.77
#